data_AF-A0A7C1Y1T6-F1
#
_entry.id   AF-A0A7C1Y1T6-F1
#
_cell.length_a   1.000
_cell.length_b   1.000
_cell.length_c   1.000
_cell.angle_alpha   90.00
_cell.angle_beta   90.00
_cell.angle_gamma   90.00
#
_symmetry.space_group_name_H-M   'P 1'
#
loop_
_entity.id
_entity.type
_entity.pdbx_description
1 polymer ?
#
loop_
_entity_poly.entity_id
_entity_poly.type
_entity_poly.pdbx_seq_one_letter_code
_entity_poly.pdbx_strand_id
1 'polypeptide(L)'
;MPKTELDILQQKIVACQHCAKMLPHAPRPVIQVSSAARILIVGQAPGRKVHESGIPFDDPSGDRLRKWMGIDKDIFYDAGRIAIVPMGFCFPGTGKSGDLPPRPECAEKWRSSLLAKLDQVKLTLVIGQYAINWHLKGRKHQNLTETV
;
A
#
# COMPACT_ATOMS: atom_id res chain seq x y z
N MET A 1 7.29 -12.91 -22.98
CA MET A 1 6.23 -13.64 -22.24
C MET A 1 4.94 -12.81 -22.31
N PRO A 2 3.76 -13.43 -22.41
CA PRO A 2 2.49 -12.70 -22.42
C PRO A 2 2.28 -11.98 -21.07
N LYS A 3 1.71 -10.77 -21.09
CA LYS A 3 1.33 -10.04 -19.87
C LYS A 3 0.26 -10.82 -19.11
N THR A 4 0.46 -11.01 -17.81
CA THR A 4 -0.54 -11.62 -16.92
C THR A 4 -1.70 -10.66 -16.67
N GLU A 5 -2.82 -11.17 -16.14
CA GLU A 5 -3.95 -10.32 -15.72
C GLU A 5 -3.53 -9.32 -14.63
N LEU A 6 -2.60 -9.71 -13.75
CA LEU A 6 -2.05 -8.83 -12.73
C LEU A 6 -1.24 -7.69 -13.35
N ASP A 7 -0.42 -7.98 -14.38
CA ASP A 7 0.37 -6.94 -15.08
C ASP A 7 -0.54 -5.90 -15.75
N ILE A 8 -1.66 -6.35 -16.33
CA ILE A 8 -2.67 -5.47 -16.93
C ILE A 8 -3.36 -4.63 -15.84
N LEU A 9 -3.71 -5.24 -14.71
CA LEU A 9 -4.33 -4.52 -13.60
C LEU A 9 -3.37 -3.50 -12.99
N GLN A 10 -2.11 -3.86 -12.78
CA GLN A 10 -1.07 -2.96 -12.29
C GLN A 10 -0.90 -1.76 -13.23
N GLN A 11 -0.88 -1.98 -14.56
CA GLN A 11 -0.84 -0.89 -15.55
C GLN A 11 -2.02 0.07 -15.43
N LYS A 12 -3.24 -0.46 -15.24
CA LYS A 12 -4.44 0.36 -15.01
C LYS A 12 -4.35 1.14 -13.69
N ILE A 13 -3.80 0.53 -12.65
CA ILE A 13 -3.63 1.18 -11.35
C ILE A 13 -2.63 2.32 -11.46
N VAL A 14 -1.44 2.12 -12.02
CA VAL A 14 -0.43 3.19 -12.11
C VAL A 14 -0.85 4.35 -13.02
N ALA A 15 -1.76 4.08 -13.98
CA ALA A 15 -2.37 5.11 -14.84
C ALA A 15 -3.63 5.76 -14.23
N CYS A 16 -4.04 5.41 -13.02
CA CYS A 16 -5.31 5.85 -12.44
C CYS A 16 -5.33 7.36 -12.18
N GLN A 17 -6.34 8.05 -12.73
CA GLN A 17 -6.60 9.48 -12.53
C GLN A 17 -7.83 9.80 -11.66
N HIS A 18 -8.44 8.78 -11.03
CA HIS A 18 -9.73 8.90 -10.35
C HIS A 18 -9.78 10.03 -9.29
N CYS A 19 -8.71 10.20 -8.52
CA CYS A 19 -8.65 11.21 -7.46
C CYS A 19 -8.07 12.56 -7.88
N ALA A 20 -7.82 12.81 -9.18
CA ALA A 20 -7.06 13.98 -9.65
C ALA A 20 -7.60 15.33 -9.15
N LYS A 21 -8.93 15.49 -9.07
CA LYS A 21 -9.57 16.74 -8.60
C LYS A 21 -9.51 16.94 -7.08
N MET A 22 -9.14 15.91 -6.32
CA MET A 22 -9.18 15.90 -4.85
C MET A 22 -7.79 15.90 -4.24
N LEU A 23 -6.78 15.46 -4.98
CA LEU A 23 -5.39 15.44 -4.53
C LEU A 23 -4.74 16.81 -4.75
N PRO A 24 -3.84 17.24 -3.84
CA PRO A 24 -3.08 18.46 -4.02
C PRO A 24 -1.98 18.34 -5.09
N HIS A 25 -1.67 17.10 -5.50
CA HIS A 25 -0.69 16.77 -6.54
C HIS A 25 -1.33 15.85 -7.58
N ALA A 26 -0.72 15.76 -8.76
CA ALA A 26 -1.13 14.81 -9.78
C ALA A 26 -1.14 13.38 -9.20
N PRO A 27 -2.16 12.55 -9.51
CA PRO A 27 -2.18 11.16 -9.08
C PRO A 27 -0.90 10.43 -9.51
N ARG A 28 -0.21 9.85 -8.52
CA ARG A 28 0.93 8.96 -8.72
C ARG A 28 0.74 7.74 -7.84
N PRO A 29 -0.01 6.73 -8.32
CA PRO A 29 -0.22 5.49 -7.58
C PRO A 29 1.11 4.74 -7.38
N VAL A 30 1.49 4.50 -6.13
CA VAL A 30 2.73 3.81 -5.75
C VAL A 30 2.38 2.46 -5.11
N ILE A 31 2.66 1.38 -5.84
CA ILE A 31 2.45 0.00 -5.41
C ILE A 31 3.59 -0.89 -5.89
N GLN A 32 3.81 -2.02 -5.22
CA GLN A 32 4.70 -3.10 -5.64
C GLN A 32 3.92 -4.41 -5.57
N VAL A 33 3.81 -5.16 -6.67
CA VAL A 33 3.02 -6.40 -6.70
C VAL A 33 3.64 -7.43 -7.64
N SER A 34 3.46 -8.70 -7.28
CA SER A 34 3.71 -9.87 -8.12
C SER A 34 2.76 -10.97 -7.66
N SER A 35 2.33 -11.83 -8.58
CA SER A 35 1.54 -13.02 -8.24
C SER A 35 2.36 -14.02 -7.42
N ALA A 36 3.70 -13.95 -7.49
CA ALA A 36 4.59 -14.81 -6.70
C ALA A 36 4.78 -14.35 -5.25
N ALA A 37 4.37 -13.13 -4.90
CA ALA A 37 4.61 -12.54 -3.59
C ALA A 37 3.98 -13.40 -2.48
N ARG A 38 4.78 -13.70 -1.45
CA ARG A 38 4.33 -14.50 -0.29
C ARG A 38 4.00 -13.65 0.93
N ILE A 39 4.54 -12.44 1.00
CA ILE A 39 4.26 -11.48 2.06
C ILE A 39 3.58 -10.27 1.44
N LEU A 40 2.49 -9.81 2.06
CA LEU A 40 1.80 -8.57 1.72
C LEU A 40 2.00 -7.55 2.83
N ILE A 41 2.51 -6.37 2.51
CA ILE A 41 2.60 -5.23 3.41
C ILE A 41 1.51 -4.22 3.04
N VAL A 42 0.69 -3.85 4.03
CA VAL A 42 -0.37 -2.86 3.87
C VAL A 42 -0.10 -1.67 4.79
N GLY A 43 0.22 -0.52 4.19
CA GLY A 43 0.30 0.77 4.88
C GLY A 43 -0.95 1.64 4.69
N GLN A 44 -0.88 2.89 5.16
CA GLN A 44 -1.97 3.87 5.01
C GLN A 44 -1.98 4.47 3.59
N ALA A 45 -1.04 5.35 3.29
CA ALA A 45 -0.85 5.99 1.99
C ALA A 45 0.63 6.34 1.84
N PRO A 46 1.15 6.54 0.61
CA PRO A 46 2.50 7.05 0.44
C PRO A 46 2.61 8.46 1.02
N GLY A 47 3.71 8.75 1.72
CA GLY A 47 4.05 10.11 2.13
C GLY A 47 4.70 10.92 1.01
N ARG A 48 5.08 12.17 1.30
CA ARG A 48 5.67 13.07 0.30
C ARG A 48 6.93 12.50 -0.39
N LYS A 49 7.88 11.96 0.39
CA LYS A 49 9.11 11.37 -0.16
C LYS A 49 8.84 10.20 -1.10
N VAL A 50 7.89 9.33 -0.73
CA VAL A 50 7.45 8.20 -1.55
C VAL A 50 6.73 8.67 -2.82
N HIS A 51 5.97 9.76 -2.73
CA HIS A 51 5.38 10.38 -3.92
C HIS A 51 6.45 10.89 -4.89
N GLU A 52 7.48 11.57 -4.38
CA GLU A 52 8.57 12.11 -5.19
C GLU A 52 9.41 10.97 -5.82
N SER A 53 9.80 9.96 -5.04
CA SER A 53 10.61 8.84 -5.53
C SER A 53 9.81 7.85 -6.39
N GLY A 54 8.53 7.64 -6.07
CA GLY A 54 7.71 6.56 -6.64
C GLY A 54 8.06 5.18 -6.10
N ILE A 55 8.90 5.08 -5.07
CA ILE A 55 9.35 3.81 -4.49
C ILE A 55 8.61 3.61 -3.15
N PRO A 56 7.81 2.53 -2.99
CA PRO A 56 7.05 2.31 -1.75
C PRO A 56 7.97 2.26 -0.51
N PHE A 57 7.59 2.88 0.60
CA PHE A 57 8.40 2.88 1.83
C PHE A 57 9.87 3.33 1.63
N ASP A 58 10.15 4.17 0.64
CA ASP A 58 11.47 4.82 0.49
C ASP A 58 11.54 6.09 1.36
N ASP A 59 11.38 5.87 2.66
CA ASP A 59 11.38 6.89 3.70
C ASP A 59 11.84 6.29 5.05
N PRO A 60 12.04 7.12 6.11
CA PRO A 60 12.50 6.62 7.40
C PRO A 60 11.56 5.59 8.07
N SER A 61 10.28 5.55 7.69
CA SER A 61 9.36 4.54 8.19
C SER A 61 9.63 3.17 7.55
N GLY A 62 9.98 3.15 6.27
CA GLY A 62 10.44 1.95 5.58
C GLY A 62 11.75 1.40 6.12
N ASP A 63 12.70 2.26 6.48
CA ASP A 63 13.95 1.84 7.12
C ASP A 63 13.68 1.09 8.44
N ARG A 64 12.78 1.63 9.26
CA ARG A 64 12.36 0.97 10.51
C ARG A 64 11.64 -0.34 10.26
N LEU A 65 10.75 -0.38 9.28
CA LEU A 65 10.01 -1.59 8.92
C LEU A 65 10.96 -2.71 8.47
N ARG A 66 11.91 -2.41 7.57
CA ARG A 66 12.94 -3.36 7.13
C ARG A 66 13.76 -3.89 8.31
N LYS A 67 14.15 -2.99 9.22
CA LYS A 67 14.87 -3.37 10.45
C LYS A 67 14.04 -4.32 11.33
N TRP A 68 12.74 -4.07 11.52
CA TRP A 68 11.87 -4.95 12.29
C TRP A 68 11.64 -6.31 11.61
N MET A 69 11.55 -6.31 10.29
CA MET A 69 11.44 -7.54 9.51
C MET A 69 12.76 -8.33 9.47
N GLY A 70 13.89 -7.72 9.81
CA GLY A 70 15.21 -8.35 9.75
C GLY A 70 15.68 -8.64 8.32
N ILE A 71 15.23 -7.85 7.34
CA ILE A 71 15.57 -8.04 5.92
C ILE A 71 16.23 -6.80 5.33
N ASP A 72 17.02 -7.01 4.28
CA ASP A 72 17.69 -5.94 3.55
C ASP A 72 16.77 -5.25 2.51
N LYS A 73 17.34 -4.26 1.82
CA LYS A 73 16.64 -3.48 0.79
C LYS A 73 16.27 -4.36 -0.42
N ASP A 74 17.16 -5.26 -0.83
CA ASP A 74 16.98 -6.07 -2.04
C ASP A 74 15.84 -7.08 -1.88
N ILE A 75 15.73 -7.72 -0.71
CA ILE A 75 14.60 -8.58 -0.37
C ILE A 75 13.31 -7.77 -0.28
N PHE A 76 13.35 -6.59 0.38
CA PHE A 76 12.17 -5.74 0.58
C PHE A 76 11.56 -5.26 -0.75
N TYR A 77 12.41 -4.93 -1.73
CA TYR A 77 12.00 -4.44 -3.05
C TYR A 77 11.91 -5.53 -4.13
N ASP A 78 12.12 -6.80 -3.77
CA ASP A 78 11.80 -7.94 -4.64
C ASP A 78 10.28 -8.16 -4.64
N ALA A 79 9.63 -7.68 -5.71
CA ALA A 79 8.18 -7.84 -5.91
C ALA A 79 7.74 -9.31 -5.90
N GLY A 80 8.61 -10.25 -6.31
CA GLY A 80 8.35 -11.69 -6.28
C GLY A 80 8.30 -12.28 -4.88
N ARG A 81 8.80 -11.56 -3.86
CA ARG A 81 8.75 -11.97 -2.45
C ARG A 81 7.72 -11.16 -1.67
N ILE A 82 7.73 -9.84 -1.85
CA ILE A 82 6.98 -8.88 -1.05
C ILE A 82 6.10 -8.03 -1.97
N ALA A 83 4.79 -8.07 -1.74
CA ALA A 83 3.85 -7.11 -2.28
C ALA A 83 3.65 -5.96 -1.28
N ILE A 84 3.57 -4.73 -1.78
CA ILE A 84 3.32 -3.52 -0.99
C ILE A 84 2.11 -2.81 -1.58
N VAL A 85 0.99 -2.84 -0.84
CA VAL A 85 -0.31 -2.32 -1.29
C VAL A 85 -0.94 -1.46 -0.19
N PRO A 86 -0.71 -0.14 -0.17
CA PRO A 86 -1.29 0.76 0.83
C PRO A 86 -2.81 0.93 0.67
N MET A 87 -3.50 1.46 1.68
CA MET A 87 -4.94 1.73 1.61
C MET A 87 -5.29 2.76 0.53
N GLY A 88 -4.53 3.85 0.47
CA GLY A 88 -4.54 4.82 -0.62
C GLY A 88 -3.25 4.74 -1.42
N PHE A 89 -3.33 4.72 -2.75
CA PHE A 89 -2.15 4.53 -3.59
C PHE A 89 -1.41 5.83 -3.91
N CYS A 90 -2.04 7.00 -3.71
CA CYS A 90 -1.45 8.31 -3.97
C CYS A 90 -1.24 9.08 -2.66
N PHE A 91 -0.30 10.03 -2.69
CA PHE A 91 -0.06 10.91 -1.55
C PHE A 91 -1.23 11.88 -1.39
N PRO A 92 -1.94 11.85 -0.25
CA PRO A 92 -3.18 12.61 -0.09
C PRO A 92 -2.94 14.09 0.24
N GLY A 93 -1.69 14.49 0.50
CA GLY A 93 -1.33 15.84 0.95
C GLY A 93 -0.87 15.88 2.40
N THR A 94 -0.40 17.04 2.83
CA THR A 94 0.04 17.30 4.20
C THR A 94 -1.02 18.11 4.94
N GLY A 95 -1.46 17.62 6.10
CA GLY A 95 -2.30 18.32 7.07
C GLY A 95 -1.50 18.91 8.24
N LYS A 96 -2.19 19.32 9.29
CA LYS A 96 -1.57 20.00 10.45
C LYS A 96 -0.64 19.10 11.28
N SER A 97 -0.97 17.81 11.38
CA SER A 97 -0.29 16.84 12.26
C SER A 97 0.48 15.76 11.49
N GLY A 98 0.64 15.91 10.17
CA GLY A 98 1.25 14.91 9.30
C GLY A 98 0.48 14.77 7.99
N ASP A 99 0.72 13.67 7.29
CA ASP A 99 0.04 13.40 6.02
C ASP A 99 -1.47 13.14 6.23
N LEU A 100 -2.28 13.58 5.28
CA LEU A 100 -3.72 13.37 5.27
C LEU A 100 -4.05 11.86 5.23
N PRO A 101 -5.26 11.46 5.67
CA PRO A 101 -5.64 10.06 5.61
C PRO A 101 -5.78 9.53 4.17
N PRO A 102 -5.66 8.21 3.96
CA PRO A 102 -5.91 7.60 2.66
C PRO A 102 -7.33 7.88 2.19
N ARG A 103 -7.47 8.12 0.89
CA ARG A 103 -8.73 8.36 0.22
C ARG A 103 -9.55 7.05 0.12
N PRO A 104 -10.78 6.97 0.67
CA PRO A 104 -11.56 5.73 0.71
C PRO A 104 -11.92 5.22 -0.70
N GLU A 105 -12.18 6.10 -1.65
CA GLU A 105 -12.54 5.75 -3.03
C GLU A 105 -11.43 4.96 -3.75
N CYS A 106 -10.17 5.15 -3.33
CA CYS A 106 -9.03 4.41 -3.90
C CYS A 106 -9.10 2.93 -3.52
N ALA A 107 -9.47 2.65 -2.26
CA ALA A 107 -9.62 1.30 -1.75
C ALA A 107 -10.76 0.55 -2.45
N GLU A 108 -11.93 1.21 -2.56
CA GLU A 108 -13.11 0.69 -3.24
C GLU A 108 -12.84 0.35 -4.70
N LYS A 109 -12.09 1.23 -5.40
CA LYS A 109 -11.84 1.07 -6.83
C LYS A 109 -10.89 -0.07 -7.18
N TRP A 110 -9.83 -0.28 -6.38
CA TRP A 110 -8.70 -1.11 -6.81
C TRP A 110 -8.33 -2.26 -5.89
N ARG A 111 -8.58 -2.15 -4.57
CA ARG A 111 -7.99 -3.11 -3.63
C ARG A 111 -8.57 -4.51 -3.78
N SER A 112 -9.89 -4.63 -3.88
CA SER A 112 -10.54 -5.95 -3.97
C SER A 112 -10.07 -6.73 -5.21
N SER A 113 -10.01 -6.07 -6.38
CA SER A 113 -9.53 -6.69 -7.62
C SER A 113 -8.04 -7.01 -7.56
N LEU A 114 -7.21 -6.15 -6.95
CA LEU A 114 -5.78 -6.37 -6.81
C LEU A 114 -5.47 -7.53 -5.86
N LEU A 115 -6.08 -7.55 -4.67
CA LEU A 115 -5.83 -8.57 -3.67
C LEU A 115 -6.30 -9.96 -4.12
N ALA A 116 -7.36 -10.04 -4.94
CA ALA A 116 -7.81 -11.28 -5.54
C ALA A 116 -6.77 -11.92 -6.50
N LYS A 117 -5.75 -11.16 -6.93
CA LYS A 117 -4.66 -11.64 -7.78
C LYS A 117 -3.37 -11.97 -7.01
N LEU A 118 -3.36 -11.80 -5.68
CA LEU A 118 -2.23 -12.13 -4.81
C LEU A 118 -2.48 -13.45 -4.07
N ASP A 119 -2.74 -14.53 -4.82
CA ASP A 119 -3.16 -15.83 -4.28
C ASP A 119 -2.05 -16.62 -3.54
N GLN A 120 -0.78 -16.26 -3.74
CA GLN A 120 0.36 -16.88 -3.07
C GLN A 120 0.69 -16.26 -1.71
N VAL A 121 0.02 -15.17 -1.32
CA VAL A 121 0.27 -14.50 -0.04
C VAL A 121 -0.06 -15.44 1.12
N LYS A 122 0.91 -15.62 2.03
CA LYS A 122 0.78 -16.43 3.25
C LYS A 122 0.80 -15.58 4.52
N LEU A 123 1.33 -14.37 4.45
CA LEU A 123 1.40 -13.43 5.56
C LEU A 123 0.99 -12.04 5.09
N THR A 124 0.11 -11.37 5.83
CA THR A 124 -0.23 -9.97 5.62
C THR A 124 0.19 -9.14 6.84
N LEU A 125 1.15 -8.25 6.65
CA LEU A 125 1.58 -7.25 7.63
C LEU A 125 0.71 -6.00 7.47
N VAL A 126 -0.20 -5.79 8.41
CA VAL A 126 -1.15 -4.67 8.40
C VAL A 126 -0.65 -3.56 9.31
N ILE A 127 -0.32 -2.40 8.74
CA ILE A 127 0.38 -1.32 9.46
C ILE A 127 -0.50 -0.06 9.46
N GLY A 128 -0.83 0.40 10.66
CA GLY A 128 -1.58 1.63 10.91
C GLY A 128 -3.10 1.45 10.90
N GLN A 129 -3.79 2.37 11.59
CA GLN A 129 -5.20 2.21 11.94
C GLN A 129 -6.13 2.03 10.73
N TYR A 130 -5.90 2.73 9.61
CA TYR A 130 -6.75 2.60 8.42
C TYR A 130 -6.66 1.20 7.79
N ALA A 131 -5.44 0.65 7.72
CA ALA A 131 -5.21 -0.68 7.21
C ALA A 131 -5.82 -1.74 8.15
N ILE A 132 -5.63 -1.57 9.46
CA ILE A 132 -6.18 -2.46 10.50
C ILE A 132 -7.70 -2.46 10.46
N ASN A 133 -8.35 -1.29 10.45
CA ASN A 133 -9.80 -1.18 10.38
C ASN A 133 -10.38 -1.89 9.16
N TRP A 134 -9.74 -1.75 8.00
CA TRP A 134 -10.19 -2.39 6.76
C TRP A 134 -10.10 -3.91 6.82
N HIS A 135 -8.98 -4.45 7.34
CA HIS A 135 -8.77 -5.90 7.42
C HIS A 135 -9.59 -6.57 8.53
N LEU A 136 -9.85 -5.86 9.64
CA LEU A 136 -10.55 -6.44 10.79
C LEU A 136 -12.09 -6.31 10.73
N LYS A 137 -12.65 -5.60 9.73
CA LYS A 137 -14.09 -5.55 9.42
C LYS A 137 -15.01 -5.35 10.65
N GLY A 138 -14.62 -4.47 11.57
CA GLY A 138 -15.43 -4.15 12.75
C GLY A 138 -15.08 -4.90 14.04
N ARG A 139 -14.08 -5.80 14.04
CA ARG A 139 -13.47 -6.34 15.28
C ARG A 139 -12.50 -5.35 15.92
N LYS A 140 -12.93 -4.08 16.05
CA LYS A 140 -12.12 -2.98 16.58
C LYS A 140 -12.54 -2.71 18.03
N HIS A 141 -11.57 -2.59 18.92
CA HIS A 141 -11.77 -2.17 20.30
C HIS A 141 -11.39 -0.69 20.49
N GLN A 142 -11.39 -0.16 21.72
CA GLN A 142 -11.22 1.28 21.95
C GLN A 142 -9.83 1.77 21.55
N ASN A 143 -8.80 0.94 21.73
CA ASN A 143 -7.43 1.26 21.38
C ASN A 143 -6.77 0.13 20.56
N LEU A 144 -5.56 0.40 20.06
CA LEU A 144 -4.81 -0.54 19.23
C LEU A 144 -4.46 -1.82 19.99
N THR A 145 -4.04 -1.72 21.26
CA THR A 145 -3.67 -2.84 22.12
C THR A 145 -4.82 -3.82 22.35
N GLU A 146 -6.05 -3.33 22.46
CA GLU A 146 -7.23 -4.18 22.58
C GLU A 146 -7.67 -4.79 21.24
N THR A 147 -7.21 -4.23 20.12
CA THR A 147 -7.62 -4.63 18.77
C THR A 147 -6.73 -5.74 18.18
N VAL A 148 -5.46 -5.83 18.61
CA VAL A 148 -4.46 -6.79 18.06
C VAL A 148 -3.70 -7.54 19.14
#